data_AF-A0A6P1KNW2-F1
#
_entry.id   AF-A0A6P1KNW2-F1
#
_cell.length_a   1.000
_cell.length_b   1.000
_cell.length_c   1.000
_cell.angle_alpha   90.00
_cell.angle_beta   90.00
_cell.angle_gamma   90.00
#
_symmetry.space_group_name_H-M   'P 1'
#
loop_
_entity.id
_entity.type
_entity.pdbx_description
1 polymer ?
#
loop_
_entity_poly.entity_id
_entity_poly.type
_entity_poly.pdbx_seq_one_letter_code
_entity_poly.pdbx_strand_id
1 'polypeptide(L)'
;MYSLPNRNRRKFHKLWLSFRLYSRQVIDQPMNMDIHTSRIMAAMELDEKEPLQGALADMFYGCWFDVPYFGDRMLNQVRENLTPTLLQGFDQCVNHGEYVFKVSHLATRWSVLVSPSMNTYQHQLRVSTDDSKVVAQTTIAALLDIMEDDDDPEDQAQQIAEIEEEFFNHCVVCHDRLAFSMVWWEMSKNKWDFNDKWLETKEYFAKQAA
;
A
#
# COMPACT_ATOMS: atom_id res chain seq x y z
N MET A 1 15.83 -8.51 10.16
CA MET A 1 14.39 -8.71 10.53
C MET A 1 13.99 -7.64 11.56
N TYR A 2 13.59 -6.44 11.14
CA TYR A 2 13.35 -5.33 12.07
C TYR A 2 12.09 -5.56 12.92
N SER A 3 12.33 -5.93 14.17
CA SER A 3 11.27 -6.18 15.11
C SER A 3 10.77 -4.87 15.71
N LEU A 4 9.61 -4.38 15.24
CA LEU A 4 8.83 -3.36 15.97
C LEU A 4 8.75 -3.74 17.46
N PRO A 5 8.92 -2.80 18.40
CA PRO A 5 8.84 -3.08 19.83
C PRO A 5 7.55 -3.85 20.16
N ASN A 6 7.63 -4.85 21.04
CA ASN A 6 6.54 -5.80 21.35
C ASN A 6 5.18 -5.13 21.67
N ARG A 7 5.20 -3.91 22.24
CA ARG A 7 4.01 -3.09 22.50
C ARG A 7 3.35 -2.54 21.23
N ASN A 8 4.15 -2.14 20.24
CA ASN A 8 3.66 -1.67 18.94
C ASN A 8 3.08 -2.84 18.12
N ARG A 9 3.69 -4.03 18.20
CA ARG A 9 3.15 -5.25 17.56
C ARG A 9 1.75 -5.61 18.05
N ARG A 10 1.50 -5.55 19.37
CA ARG A 10 0.17 -5.83 19.94
C ARG A 10 -0.87 -4.78 19.55
N LYS A 11 -0.50 -3.49 19.53
CA LYS A 11 -1.39 -2.42 19.04
C LYS A 11 -1.73 -2.65 17.56
N PHE A 12 -0.72 -2.84 16.72
CA PHE A 12 -0.86 -3.10 15.30
C PHE A 12 -1.75 -4.31 15.01
N HIS A 13 -1.52 -5.43 15.71
CA HIS A 13 -2.36 -6.62 15.58
C HIS A 13 -3.82 -6.36 15.97
N LYS A 14 -4.04 -5.60 17.05
CA LYS A 14 -5.40 -5.23 17.49
C LYS A 14 -6.11 -4.36 16.44
N LEU A 15 -5.42 -3.42 15.82
CA LEU A 15 -5.98 -2.58 14.76
C LEU A 15 -6.45 -3.41 13.56
N TRP A 16 -5.59 -4.33 13.10
CA TRP A 16 -5.95 -5.26 12.01
C TRP A 16 -7.10 -6.20 12.36
N LEU A 17 -7.19 -6.68 13.60
CA LEU A 17 -8.33 -7.47 14.06
C LEU A 17 -9.63 -6.65 14.03
N SER A 18 -9.61 -5.41 14.52
CA SER A 18 -10.76 -4.50 14.47
C SER A 18 -11.18 -4.22 13.03
N PHE A 19 -10.22 -3.88 12.14
CA PHE A 19 -10.50 -3.62 10.73
C PHE A 19 -11.16 -4.83 10.06
N ARG A 20 -10.65 -6.05 10.28
CA ARG A 20 -11.24 -7.29 9.74
C ARG A 20 -12.61 -7.60 10.33
N LEU A 21 -12.82 -7.35 11.62
CA LEU A 21 -14.12 -7.51 12.27
C LEU A 21 -15.17 -6.63 11.60
N TYR A 22 -14.90 -5.32 11.48
CA TYR A 22 -15.83 -4.39 10.85
C TYR A 22 -16.01 -4.69 9.37
N SER A 23 -14.97 -5.16 8.66
CA SER A 23 -15.10 -5.60 7.26
C SER A 23 -16.11 -6.73 7.09
N ARG A 24 -16.12 -7.73 8.00
CA ARG A 24 -17.12 -8.80 7.97
C ARG A 24 -18.53 -8.27 8.27
N GLN A 25 -18.65 -7.37 9.24
CA GLN A 25 -19.93 -6.75 9.58
C GLN A 25 -20.49 -5.89 8.44
N VAL A 26 -19.64 -5.21 7.65
CA VAL A 26 -20.03 -4.48 6.44
C VAL A 26 -20.63 -5.42 5.39
N ILE A 27 -20.08 -6.63 5.22
CA ILE A 27 -20.64 -7.63 4.29
C ILE A 27 -22.06 -8.00 4.72
N ASP A 28 -22.28 -8.22 6.02
CA ASP A 28 -23.59 -8.59 6.56
C ASP A 28 -24.58 -7.42 6.57
N GLN A 29 -24.09 -6.18 6.71
CA GLN A 29 -24.90 -4.96 6.80
C GLN A 29 -24.35 -3.85 5.88
N PRO A 30 -24.50 -3.97 4.54
CA PRO A 30 -23.84 -3.09 3.58
C PRO A 30 -24.21 -1.60 3.69
N MET A 31 -25.41 -1.29 4.20
CA MET A 31 -25.93 0.08 4.29
C MET A 31 -25.71 0.71 5.68
N ASN A 32 -25.08 0.01 6.63
CA ASN A 32 -24.93 0.50 7.99
C ASN A 32 -23.74 1.46 8.12
N MET A 33 -24.06 2.75 8.21
CA MET A 33 -23.08 3.85 8.26
C MET A 33 -22.14 3.78 9.48
N ASP A 34 -22.62 3.30 10.64
CA ASP A 34 -21.82 3.25 11.87
C ASP A 34 -20.71 2.20 11.77
N ILE A 35 -21.00 1.07 11.12
CA ILE A 35 -20.03 0.00 10.89
C ILE A 35 -18.97 0.47 9.88
N HIS A 36 -19.39 1.13 8.79
CA HIS A 36 -18.46 1.73 7.82
C HIS A 36 -17.55 2.77 8.48
N THR A 37 -18.12 3.67 9.28
CA THR A 37 -17.36 4.69 10.01
C THR A 37 -16.35 4.03 10.95
N SER A 38 -16.76 3.01 11.71
CA SER A 38 -15.86 2.27 12.61
C SER A 38 -14.72 1.58 11.86
N ARG A 39 -15.02 1.02 10.68
CA ARG A 39 -14.01 0.42 9.79
C ARG A 39 -13.02 1.46 9.27
N ILE A 40 -13.50 2.64 8.85
CA ILE A 40 -12.66 3.75 8.38
C ILE A 40 -11.77 4.24 9.53
N MET A 41 -12.31 4.45 10.72
CA MET A 41 -11.50 4.86 11.89
C MET A 41 -10.41 3.84 12.21
N ALA A 42 -10.72 2.54 12.13
CA ALA A 42 -9.71 1.50 12.32
C ALA A 42 -8.62 1.53 11.23
N ALA A 43 -9.00 1.83 9.98
CA ALA A 43 -8.07 1.94 8.85
C ALA A 43 -7.20 3.19 8.91
N MET A 44 -7.69 4.31 9.44
CA MET A 44 -6.90 5.54 9.63
C MET A 44 -5.74 5.38 10.62
N GLU A 45 -5.84 4.40 11.52
CA GLU A 45 -4.78 4.05 12.48
C GLU A 45 -3.76 3.05 11.92
N LEU A 46 -3.99 2.51 10.72
CA LEU A 46 -3.04 1.66 10.02
C LEU A 46 -2.01 2.53 9.29
N ASP A 47 -0.79 2.00 9.13
CA ASP A 47 0.27 2.69 8.38
C ASP A 47 0.00 2.61 6.86
N GLU A 48 -0.77 1.60 6.44
CA GLU A 48 -1.16 1.34 5.06
C GLU A 48 -2.34 2.21 4.62
N LYS A 49 -2.27 2.75 3.40
CA LYS A 49 -3.29 3.62 2.81
C LYS A 49 -4.39 2.84 2.09
N GLU A 50 -4.07 1.68 1.52
CA GLU A 50 -5.04 0.90 0.75
C GLU A 50 -6.23 0.35 1.54
N PRO A 51 -6.10 -0.05 2.83
CA PRO A 51 -7.24 -0.42 3.66
C PRO A 51 -8.24 0.73 3.82
N LEU A 52 -7.74 1.96 4.00
CA LEU A 52 -8.56 3.16 4.12
C LEU A 52 -9.29 3.47 2.81
N GLN A 53 -8.56 3.45 1.69
CA GLN A 53 -9.16 3.62 0.37
C GLN A 53 -10.27 2.58 0.12
N GLY A 54 -9.98 1.30 0.40
CA GLY A 54 -10.94 0.21 0.19
C GLY A 54 -12.19 0.35 1.08
N ALA A 55 -12.01 0.78 2.32
CA ALA A 55 -13.11 1.05 3.24
C ALA A 55 -14.00 2.22 2.80
N LEU A 56 -13.42 3.28 2.26
CA LEU A 56 -14.17 4.41 1.68
C LEU A 56 -14.95 4.01 0.43
N ALA A 57 -14.34 3.22 -0.46
CA ALA A 57 -15.04 2.70 -1.63
C ALA A 57 -16.28 1.87 -1.23
N ASP A 58 -16.14 1.02 -0.22
CA ASP A 58 -17.27 0.24 0.28
C ASP A 58 -18.34 1.11 0.97
N MET A 59 -17.95 2.16 1.69
CA MET A 59 -18.91 3.09 2.30
C MET A 59 -19.68 3.89 1.24
N PHE A 60 -18.98 4.41 0.22
CA PHE A 60 -19.60 5.17 -0.86
C PHE A 60 -20.51 4.30 -1.73
N TYR A 61 -20.21 3.01 -1.88
CA TYR A 61 -21.08 2.05 -2.55
C TYR A 61 -22.26 1.63 -1.66
N GLY A 62 -22.00 1.24 -0.42
CA GLY A 62 -23.01 0.68 0.49
C GLY A 62 -23.99 1.73 1.02
N CYS A 63 -23.51 2.95 1.28
CA CYS A 63 -24.30 4.07 1.78
C CYS A 63 -24.52 5.15 0.69
N TRP A 64 -24.54 4.76 -0.60
CA TRP A 64 -24.58 5.68 -1.74
C TRP A 64 -25.69 6.75 -1.65
N PHE A 65 -26.84 6.40 -1.09
CA PHE A 65 -27.97 7.32 -0.92
C PHE A 65 -27.66 8.47 0.03
N ASP A 66 -26.84 8.21 1.05
CA ASP A 66 -26.51 9.18 2.09
C ASP A 66 -25.20 9.95 1.80
N VAL A 67 -24.45 9.57 0.76
CA VAL A 67 -23.17 10.20 0.37
C VAL A 67 -23.27 11.73 0.24
N PRO A 68 -24.33 12.33 -0.36
CA PRO A 68 -24.46 13.78 -0.42
C PRO A 68 -24.52 14.48 0.96
N TYR A 69 -24.88 13.76 2.03
CA TYR A 69 -25.01 14.31 3.38
C TYR A 69 -23.76 14.14 4.23
N PHE A 70 -23.02 13.03 4.07
CA PHE A 70 -21.82 12.75 4.88
C PHE A 70 -20.50 12.86 4.12
N GLY A 71 -20.52 12.80 2.78
CA GLY A 71 -19.35 12.62 1.92
C GLY A 71 -18.26 13.65 2.19
N ASP A 72 -18.58 14.94 2.12
CA ASP A 72 -17.63 16.02 2.38
C ASP A 72 -17.00 15.92 3.78
N ARG A 73 -17.81 15.62 4.81
CA ARG A 73 -17.31 15.47 6.17
C ARG A 73 -16.32 14.31 6.26
N MET A 74 -16.66 13.18 5.65
CA MET A 74 -15.81 12.00 5.64
C MET A 74 -14.51 12.25 4.88
N LEU A 75 -14.57 12.88 3.70
CA LEU A 75 -13.37 13.22 2.91
C LEU A 75 -12.47 14.22 3.63
N ASN A 76 -13.04 15.18 4.34
CA ASN A 76 -12.27 16.10 5.18
C ASN A 76 -11.57 15.37 6.33
N GLN A 77 -12.20 14.35 6.92
CA GLN A 77 -11.64 13.59 8.03
C GLN A 77 -10.45 12.71 7.61
N VAL A 78 -10.50 12.13 6.42
CA VAL A 78 -9.46 11.19 5.90
C VAL A 78 -8.39 11.86 5.04
N ARG A 79 -8.48 13.19 4.85
CA ARG A 79 -7.69 13.95 3.88
C ARG A 79 -6.19 13.72 3.98
N GLU A 80 -5.64 13.76 5.18
CA GLU A 80 -4.19 13.63 5.41
C GLU A 80 -3.67 12.19 5.20
N ASN A 81 -4.57 11.20 5.22
CA ASN A 81 -4.20 9.80 5.07
C ASN A 81 -4.21 9.32 3.61
N LEU A 82 -4.89 10.03 2.70
CA LEU A 82 -5.00 9.66 1.29
C LEU A 82 -4.14 10.53 0.37
N THR A 83 -3.95 10.09 -0.86
CA THR A 83 -3.29 10.91 -1.89
C THR A 83 -4.29 11.89 -2.52
N PRO A 84 -3.85 13.05 -3.04
CA PRO A 84 -4.73 14.01 -3.70
C PRO A 84 -5.53 13.41 -4.85
N THR A 85 -4.93 12.51 -5.64
CA THR A 85 -5.61 11.81 -6.74
C THR A 85 -6.76 10.94 -6.26
N LEU A 86 -6.58 10.23 -5.13
CA LEU A 86 -7.66 9.40 -4.57
C LEU A 86 -8.79 10.26 -4.00
N LEU A 87 -8.45 11.35 -3.30
CA LEU A 87 -9.44 12.30 -2.79
C LEU A 87 -10.29 12.90 -3.91
N GLN A 88 -9.67 13.25 -5.04
CA GLN A 88 -10.37 13.75 -6.22
C GLN A 88 -11.39 12.73 -6.76
N GLY A 89 -11.02 11.46 -6.83
CA GLY A 89 -11.93 10.40 -7.30
C GLY A 89 -13.16 10.24 -6.40
N PHE A 90 -13.00 10.34 -5.07
CA PHE A 90 -14.14 10.32 -4.16
C PHE A 90 -14.94 11.64 -4.19
N ASP A 91 -14.29 12.78 -4.35
CA ASP A 91 -14.95 14.09 -4.47
C ASP A 91 -15.92 14.15 -5.66
N GLN A 92 -15.57 13.50 -6.78
CA GLN A 92 -16.48 13.31 -7.92
C GLN A 92 -17.79 12.61 -7.54
N CYS A 93 -17.73 11.66 -6.59
CA CYS A 93 -18.92 10.97 -6.10
C CYS A 93 -19.78 11.82 -5.15
N VAL A 94 -19.20 12.85 -4.52
CA VAL A 94 -19.95 13.76 -3.62
C VAL A 94 -20.57 14.90 -4.42
N ASN A 95 -19.77 15.55 -5.26
CA ASN A 95 -20.07 16.87 -5.81
C ASN A 95 -20.47 16.85 -7.30
N HIS A 96 -20.23 15.74 -8.01
CA HIS A 96 -20.42 15.67 -9.46
C HIS A 96 -21.46 14.63 -9.92
N GLY A 97 -22.18 14.02 -8.97
CA GLY A 97 -23.26 13.06 -9.27
C GLY A 97 -22.77 11.72 -9.81
N GLU A 98 -21.48 11.43 -9.64
CA GLU A 98 -20.94 10.09 -9.90
C GLU A 98 -21.27 9.14 -8.73
N TYR A 99 -21.26 7.84 -9.01
CA TYR A 99 -21.46 6.81 -8.00
C TYR A 99 -20.31 5.81 -8.05
N VAL A 100 -19.96 5.27 -6.88
CA VAL A 100 -19.11 4.09 -6.85
C VAL A 100 -19.94 2.91 -7.34
N PHE A 101 -19.54 2.29 -8.45
CA PHE A 101 -20.15 1.07 -8.97
C PHE A 101 -19.51 -0.18 -8.34
N LYS A 102 -20.14 -1.34 -8.53
CA LYS A 102 -19.66 -2.65 -8.02
C LYS A 102 -18.25 -3.00 -8.50
N VAL A 103 -17.82 -2.42 -9.62
CA VAL A 103 -16.44 -2.46 -10.10
C VAL A 103 -15.96 -1.03 -10.21
N SER A 104 -14.88 -0.67 -9.51
CA SER A 104 -14.38 0.71 -9.46
C SER A 104 -12.86 0.77 -9.38
N HIS A 105 -12.27 1.81 -9.97
CA HIS A 105 -10.85 2.12 -9.82
C HIS A 105 -10.51 2.65 -8.42
N LEU A 106 -11.53 3.08 -7.65
CA LEU A 106 -11.38 3.51 -6.27
C LEU A 106 -11.29 2.32 -5.29
N ALA A 107 -11.66 1.12 -5.72
CA ALA A 107 -11.59 -0.07 -4.88
C ALA A 107 -10.17 -0.68 -4.87
N THR A 108 -9.82 -1.29 -3.74
CA THR A 108 -8.55 -2.01 -3.56
C THR A 108 -8.83 -3.46 -3.21
N ARG A 109 -7.78 -4.29 -3.09
CA ARG A 109 -7.92 -5.66 -2.57
C ARG A 109 -8.52 -5.75 -1.16
N TRP A 110 -8.56 -4.63 -0.44
CA TRP A 110 -9.14 -4.52 0.90
C TRP A 110 -10.62 -4.16 0.89
N SER A 111 -11.19 -3.82 -0.27
CA SER A 111 -12.63 -3.65 -0.44
C SER A 111 -13.37 -4.98 -0.29
N VAL A 112 -14.55 -4.95 0.33
CA VAL A 112 -15.38 -6.14 0.60
C VAL A 112 -16.74 -6.11 -0.09
N LEU A 113 -17.19 -4.94 -0.55
CA LEU A 113 -18.41 -4.77 -1.34
C LEU A 113 -18.09 -4.45 -2.80
N VAL A 114 -17.01 -3.69 -3.05
CA VAL A 114 -16.60 -3.23 -4.37
C VAL A 114 -15.39 -4.01 -4.87
N SER A 115 -15.40 -4.40 -6.14
CA SER A 115 -14.26 -5.04 -6.79
C SER A 115 -13.36 -4.01 -7.48
N PRO A 116 -12.02 -4.14 -7.39
CA PRO A 116 -11.10 -3.32 -8.18
C PRO A 116 -11.36 -3.48 -9.68
N SER A 117 -11.40 -2.37 -10.41
CA SER A 117 -11.52 -2.41 -11.87
C SER A 117 -10.24 -2.92 -12.53
N MET A 118 -10.36 -3.69 -13.62
CA MET A 118 -9.21 -4.08 -14.47
C MET A 118 -8.59 -2.91 -15.26
N ASN A 119 -9.16 -1.71 -15.15
CA ASN A 119 -8.64 -0.48 -15.77
C ASN A 119 -7.54 0.19 -14.93
N THR A 120 -7.19 -0.38 -13.78
CA THR A 120 -5.95 -0.04 -13.05
C THR A 120 -4.75 -0.68 -13.75
N TYR A 121 -3.58 -0.01 -13.67
CA TYR A 121 -2.38 -0.49 -14.34
C TYR A 121 -2.03 -1.93 -13.91
N GLN A 122 -1.64 -2.79 -14.85
CA GLN A 122 -1.36 -4.22 -14.61
C GLN A 122 -0.42 -4.51 -13.42
N HIS A 123 0.46 -3.57 -13.05
CA HIS A 123 1.32 -3.70 -11.87
C HIS A 123 0.55 -3.58 -10.55
N GLN A 124 -0.48 -2.73 -10.47
CA GLN A 124 -1.37 -2.59 -9.29
C GLN A 124 -2.23 -3.84 -9.05
N LEU A 125 -2.37 -4.71 -10.06
CA LEU A 125 -3.01 -6.03 -9.90
C LEU A 125 -2.07 -7.06 -9.25
N ARG A 126 -0.75 -6.83 -9.26
CA ARG A 126 0.26 -7.76 -8.72
C ARG A 126 0.85 -7.29 -7.41
N VAL A 127 1.21 -6.01 -7.30
CA VAL A 127 1.79 -5.41 -6.11
C VAL A 127 1.22 -4.02 -5.87
N SER A 128 0.88 -3.79 -4.61
CA SER A 128 0.27 -2.59 -4.09
C SER A 128 1.31 -1.53 -3.73
N THR A 129 0.91 -0.25 -3.62
CA THR A 129 1.88 0.82 -3.27
C THR A 129 2.44 0.62 -1.86
N ASP A 130 1.63 0.11 -0.94
CA ASP A 130 2.07 -0.18 0.41
C ASP A 130 2.95 -1.43 0.46
N ASP A 131 2.62 -2.46 -0.33
CA ASP A 131 3.48 -3.63 -0.51
C ASP A 131 4.86 -3.21 -1.06
N SER A 132 4.91 -2.34 -2.07
CA SER A 132 6.16 -1.77 -2.62
C SER A 132 7.01 -1.09 -1.55
N LYS A 133 6.38 -0.27 -0.69
CA LYS A 133 7.10 0.43 0.38
C LYS A 133 7.64 -0.54 1.43
N VAL A 134 6.85 -1.54 1.82
CA VAL A 134 7.28 -2.54 2.81
C VAL A 134 8.47 -3.33 2.29
N VAL A 135 8.42 -3.79 1.03
CA VAL A 135 9.54 -4.49 0.40
C VAL A 135 10.76 -3.57 0.37
N ALA A 136 10.62 -2.35 -0.14
CA ALA A 136 11.74 -1.41 -0.21
C ALA A 136 12.35 -1.12 1.17
N GLN A 137 11.53 -0.82 2.18
CA GLN A 137 11.99 -0.56 3.54
C GLN A 137 12.70 -1.77 4.14
N THR A 138 12.17 -2.97 3.93
CA THR A 138 12.78 -4.21 4.43
C THR A 138 14.14 -4.45 3.78
N THR A 139 14.24 -4.28 2.47
CA THR A 139 15.49 -4.44 1.72
C THR A 139 16.52 -3.38 2.12
N ILE A 140 16.15 -2.09 2.14
CA ILE A 140 17.05 -1.00 2.56
C ILE A 140 17.63 -1.29 3.93
N ALA A 141 16.75 -1.60 4.87
CA ALA A 141 17.15 -1.78 6.24
C ALA A 141 18.07 -3.02 6.38
N ALA A 142 17.76 -4.13 5.70
CA ALA A 142 18.63 -5.30 5.70
C ALA A 142 20.02 -5.03 5.10
N LEU A 143 20.10 -4.27 4.00
CA LEU A 143 21.38 -3.91 3.40
C LEU A 143 22.18 -2.94 4.28
N LEU A 144 21.51 -1.98 4.93
CA LEU A 144 22.17 -1.05 5.85
C LEU A 144 22.67 -1.74 7.13
N ASP A 145 21.91 -2.69 7.69
CA ASP A 145 22.38 -3.51 8.83
C ASP A 145 23.70 -4.21 8.49
N ILE A 146 23.79 -4.83 7.32
CA ILE A 146 25.02 -5.53 6.88
C ILE A 146 26.20 -4.56 6.71
N MET A 147 25.96 -3.31 6.31
CA MET A 147 27.03 -2.30 6.24
C MET A 147 27.56 -1.88 7.60
N GLU A 148 26.70 -1.92 8.63
CA GLU A 148 27.04 -1.49 9.99
C GLU A 148 27.66 -2.64 10.81
N ASP A 149 27.44 -3.89 10.43
CA ASP A 149 27.99 -5.07 11.09
C ASP A 149 29.48 -5.29 10.75
N ASP A 150 30.26 -5.74 11.74
CA ASP A 150 31.71 -6.07 11.62
C ASP A 150 31.93 -7.56 11.24
N ASP A 151 31.02 -8.15 10.48
CA ASP A 151 31.09 -9.56 10.03
C ASP A 151 32.21 -9.80 9.01
N ASP A 152 32.53 -11.08 8.74
CA ASP A 152 33.52 -11.45 7.74
C ASP A 152 33.10 -10.94 6.33
N PRO A 153 34.00 -10.31 5.56
CA PRO A 153 33.66 -9.77 4.24
C PRO A 153 33.06 -10.79 3.25
N GLU A 154 33.42 -12.08 3.36
CA GLU A 154 32.85 -13.13 2.52
C GLU A 154 31.40 -13.44 2.92
N ASP A 155 31.12 -13.49 4.22
CA ASP A 155 29.77 -13.66 4.76
C ASP A 155 28.87 -12.47 4.42
N GLN A 156 29.39 -11.23 4.52
CA GLN A 156 28.68 -10.02 4.12
C GLN A 156 28.31 -10.05 2.63
N ALA A 157 29.27 -10.38 1.77
CA ALA A 157 29.06 -10.44 0.33
C ALA A 157 27.98 -11.48 -0.05
N GLN A 158 27.98 -12.63 0.63
CA GLN A 158 26.96 -13.65 0.43
C GLN A 158 25.57 -13.16 0.86
N GLN A 159 25.44 -12.58 2.06
CA GLN A 159 24.16 -12.07 2.55
C GLN A 159 23.59 -10.96 1.66
N ILE A 160 24.45 -10.06 1.19
CA ILE A 160 24.07 -9.01 0.23
C ILE A 160 23.54 -9.62 -1.06
N ALA A 161 24.24 -10.60 -1.63
CA ALA A 161 23.83 -11.24 -2.87
C ALA A 161 22.46 -11.93 -2.74
N GLU A 162 22.20 -12.59 -1.61
CA GLU A 162 20.92 -13.24 -1.32
C GLU A 162 19.77 -12.22 -1.23
N ILE A 163 19.97 -11.12 -0.49
CA ILE A 163 18.96 -10.05 -0.35
C ILE A 163 18.69 -9.38 -1.69
N GLU A 164 19.75 -9.04 -2.44
CA GLU A 164 19.63 -8.40 -3.75
C GLU A 164 18.93 -9.32 -4.75
N GLU A 165 19.23 -10.62 -4.77
CA GLU A 165 18.57 -11.58 -5.65
C GLU A 165 17.07 -11.69 -5.37
N GLU A 166 16.68 -11.83 -4.10
CA GLU A 166 15.27 -11.86 -3.71
C GLU A 166 14.56 -10.57 -4.12
N PHE A 167 15.20 -9.43 -3.87
CA PHE A 167 14.66 -8.11 -4.20
C PHE A 167 14.46 -7.91 -5.71
N PHE A 168 15.46 -8.24 -6.54
CA PHE A 168 15.34 -8.11 -7.99
C PHE A 168 14.28 -9.04 -8.57
N ASN A 169 14.21 -10.28 -8.07
CA ASN A 169 13.19 -11.24 -8.47
C ASN A 169 11.79 -10.69 -8.20
N HIS A 170 11.54 -10.13 -7.00
CA HIS A 170 10.28 -9.46 -6.69
C HIS A 170 10.01 -8.30 -7.67
N CYS A 171 10.97 -7.38 -7.83
CA CYS A 171 10.79 -6.20 -8.67
C CYS A 171 10.45 -6.54 -10.12
N VAL A 172 11.14 -7.51 -10.73
CA VAL A 172 10.92 -7.89 -12.13
C VAL A 172 9.60 -8.63 -12.32
N VAL A 173 9.30 -9.63 -11.48
CA VAL A 173 8.07 -10.45 -11.59
C VAL A 173 6.82 -9.61 -11.35
N CYS A 174 6.88 -8.72 -10.37
CA CYS A 174 5.76 -7.86 -9.99
C CYS A 174 5.69 -6.55 -10.79
N HIS A 175 6.69 -6.27 -11.63
CA HIS A 175 6.90 -4.96 -12.26
C HIS A 175 6.89 -3.81 -11.23
N ASP A 176 7.46 -4.05 -10.05
CA ASP A 176 7.46 -3.13 -8.92
C ASP A 176 8.58 -2.08 -9.06
N ARG A 177 8.36 -1.15 -10.00
CA ARG A 177 9.28 -0.03 -10.26
C ARG A 177 9.39 0.92 -9.06
N LEU A 178 8.33 1.02 -8.25
CA LEU A 178 8.31 1.91 -7.09
C LEU A 178 9.29 1.40 -6.03
N ALA A 179 9.19 0.12 -5.65
CA ALA A 179 10.12 -0.46 -4.68
C ALA A 179 11.56 -0.34 -5.17
N PHE A 180 11.83 -0.69 -6.43
CA PHE A 180 13.15 -0.54 -7.05
C PHE A 180 13.70 0.88 -6.94
N SER A 181 12.89 1.88 -7.31
CA SER A 181 13.32 3.28 -7.26
C SER A 181 13.60 3.74 -5.83
N MET A 182 12.79 3.32 -4.85
CA MET A 182 12.99 3.66 -3.44
C MET A 182 14.31 3.12 -2.90
N VAL A 183 14.59 1.83 -3.13
CA VAL A 183 15.86 1.22 -2.68
C VAL A 183 17.04 1.85 -3.40
N TRP A 184 16.96 2.03 -4.73
CA TRP A 184 18.00 2.71 -5.50
C TRP A 184 18.35 4.08 -4.90
N TRP A 185 17.34 4.92 -4.64
CA TRP A 185 17.56 6.26 -4.11
C TRP A 185 18.19 6.24 -2.72
N GLU A 186 17.70 5.38 -1.83
CA GLU A 186 18.19 5.36 -0.45
C GLU A 186 19.59 4.77 -0.35
N MET A 187 19.87 3.69 -1.07
CA MET A 187 21.21 3.08 -1.11
C MET A 187 22.22 4.01 -1.80
N SER A 188 21.81 4.79 -2.81
CA SER A 188 22.67 5.80 -3.44
C SER A 188 23.09 6.91 -2.47
N LYS A 189 22.22 7.35 -1.56
CA LYS A 189 22.59 8.30 -0.49
C LYS A 189 23.62 7.71 0.46
N ASN A 190 23.52 6.41 0.73
CA ASN A 190 24.44 5.67 1.58
C ASN A 190 25.69 5.17 0.83
N LYS A 191 25.94 5.67 -0.40
CA LYS A 191 27.12 5.35 -1.22
C LYS A 191 27.29 3.86 -1.50
N TRP A 192 26.17 3.15 -1.65
CA TRP A 192 26.16 1.75 -2.05
C TRP A 192 26.85 1.53 -3.39
N ASP A 193 27.56 0.40 -3.52
CA ASP A 193 28.19 -0.01 -4.76
C ASP A 193 27.21 -0.82 -5.62
N PHE A 194 26.67 -0.19 -6.66
CA PHE A 194 25.67 -0.80 -7.53
C PHE A 194 26.35 -1.68 -8.59
N ASN A 195 26.23 -3.00 -8.42
CA ASN A 195 26.69 -4.00 -9.39
C ASN A 195 25.91 -3.99 -10.72
N ASP A 196 26.33 -4.83 -11.68
CA ASP A 196 25.73 -4.91 -13.02
C ASP A 196 24.23 -5.25 -12.98
N LYS A 197 23.79 -6.10 -12.04
CA LYS A 197 22.38 -6.54 -11.94
C LYS A 197 21.45 -5.39 -11.55
N TRP A 198 21.92 -4.44 -10.75
CA TRP A 198 21.21 -3.18 -10.49
C TRP A 198 21.02 -2.35 -11.77
N LEU A 199 22.07 -2.25 -12.60
CA LEU A 199 22.03 -1.51 -13.86
C LEU A 199 21.10 -2.18 -14.88
N GLU A 200 21.16 -3.50 -15.00
CA GLU A 200 20.26 -4.30 -15.84
C GLU A 200 18.79 -4.12 -15.44
N THR A 201 18.50 -4.19 -14.14
CA THR A 201 17.12 -4.01 -13.62
C THR A 201 16.62 -2.59 -13.84
N LYS A 202 17.50 -1.58 -13.70
CA LYS A 202 17.18 -0.19 -14.03
C LYS A 202 16.87 -0.01 -15.51
N GLU A 203 17.67 -0.60 -16.39
CA GLU A 203 17.42 -0.57 -17.84
C GLU A 203 16.11 -1.28 -18.22
N TYR A 204 15.81 -2.40 -17.58
CA TYR A 204 14.54 -3.11 -17.76
C TYR A 204 13.34 -2.18 -17.52
N PHE A 205 13.34 -1.45 -16.40
CA PHE A 205 12.27 -0.49 -16.11
C PHE A 205 12.28 0.75 -17.02
N ALA A 206 13.44 1.17 -17.52
CA ALA A 206 13.53 2.26 -18.49
C ALA A 206 12.90 1.87 -19.84
N LYS A 207 13.16 0.65 -20.31
CA LYS A 207 12.61 0.11 -21.58
C LYS A 207 11.10 -0.09 -21.55
N GLN A 208 10.52 -0.37 -20.38
CA GLN A 208 9.07 -0.51 -20.23
C GLN A 208 8.31 0.82 -20.08
N ALA A 209 9.02 1.91 -19.83
CA ALA A 209 8.43 3.26 -19.71
C ALA A 209 8.38 4.02 -21.04
N ALA A 210 9.03 3.48 -22.08
CA ALA A 210 9.08 4.01 -23.44
C ALA A 210 7.96 3.37 -24.30
#